data_AF-A0ABD0S0Q6-F1
#
_entry.id   AF-A0ABD0S0Q6-F1
#
_cell.length_a   1.000
_cell.length_b   1.000
_cell.length_c   1.000
_cell.angle_alpha   90.00
_cell.angle_beta   90.00
_cell.angle_gamma   90.00
#
_symmetry.space_group_name_H-M   'P 1'
#
loop_
_entity.id
_entity.type
_entity.pdbx_description
1 polymer ?
#
loop_
_entity_poly.entity_id
_entity_poly.type
_entity_poly.pdbx_seq_one_letter_code
_entity_poly.pdbx_strand_id
1 'polypeptide(L)' 'NPKSTTAAAATLEINPEMNIDAHLNKVCPATEDIYSDAFFSPLNLVVTALDNVEARRYVD' A
#
# COMPACT_ATOMS: atom_id res chain seq x y z
N ASN A 1 7.56 -15.56 -3.99
CA ASN A 1 6.63 -14.52 -4.48
C ASN A 1 6.45 -13.44 -3.43
N PRO A 2 6.50 -12.15 -3.79
CA PRO A 2 6.26 -11.06 -2.85
C PRO A 2 4.83 -11.06 -2.28
N LYS A 3 4.66 -10.60 -1.04
CA LYS A 3 3.36 -10.64 -0.35
C LYS A 3 2.29 -9.81 -1.07
N SER A 4 2.58 -8.57 -1.49
CA SER A 4 1.60 -7.67 -2.11
C SER A 4 1.07 -8.21 -3.45
N THR A 5 1.96 -8.62 -4.36
CA THR A 5 1.57 -9.16 -5.66
C THR A 5 0.84 -10.50 -5.55
N THR A 6 1.23 -11.35 -4.59
CA THR A 6 0.55 -12.63 -4.34
C THR A 6 -0.87 -12.42 -3.80
N ALA A 7 -1.02 -11.48 -2.85
CA ALA A 7 -2.35 -11.14 -2.31
C ALA A 7 -3.26 -10.52 -3.38
N ALA A 8 -2.72 -9.65 -4.24
CA ALA A 8 -3.47 -9.08 -5.35
C ALA A 8 -4.00 -10.17 -6.31
N ALA A 9 -3.14 -11.12 -6.71
CA ALA A 9 -3.54 -12.22 -7.57
C ALA A 9 -4.65 -13.08 -6.94
N ALA A 10 -4.48 -13.51 -5.68
CA ALA A 10 -5.50 -14.27 -4.98
C ALA A 10 -6.82 -13.50 -4.80
N THR A 11 -6.75 -12.18 -4.67
CA THR A 11 -7.93 -11.32 -4.53
C THR A 11 -8.69 -11.19 -5.86
N LEU A 12 -7.97 -11.10 -6.99
CA LEU A 12 -8.58 -11.08 -8.33
C LEU A 12 -9.24 -12.41 -8.69
N GLU A 13 -8.75 -13.54 -8.15
CA GLU A 13 -9.43 -14.83 -8.29
C GLU A 13 -10.79 -14.85 -7.54
N ILE A 14 -10.92 -14.09 -6.45
CA ILE A 14 -12.16 -13.96 -5.68
C ILE A 14 -13.14 -12.99 -6.36
N ASN A 15 -12.63 -11.84 -6.81
CA ASN A 15 -13.42 -10.84 -7.55
C ASN A 15 -12.57 -10.19 -8.66
N PRO A 16 -12.76 -10.63 -9.92
CA PRO A 16 -12.01 -10.11 -11.07
C PRO A 16 -12.27 -8.63 -11.41
N GLU A 17 -13.35 -8.04 -10.90
CA GLU A 17 -13.69 -6.63 -11.15
C GLU A 17 -12.95 -5.67 -10.21
N MET A 18 -12.24 -6.19 -9.20
CA MET A 18 -11.43 -5.38 -8.30
C MET A 18 -10.26 -4.74 -9.07
N ASN A 19 -10.08 -3.43 -8.89
CA ASN A 19 -8.90 -2.74 -9.40
C ASN A 19 -7.84 -2.64 -8.29
N ILE A 20 -6.70 -3.30 -8.46
CA ILE A 20 -5.65 -3.42 -7.45
C ILE A 20 -4.32 -3.01 -8.06
N ASP A 21 -3.66 -2.03 -7.45
CA ASP A 21 -2.27 -1.69 -7.73
C ASP A 21 -1.37 -2.14 -6.55
N ALA A 22 -0.53 -3.15 -6.79
CA ALA A 22 0.28 -3.78 -5.77
C ALA A 22 1.71 -3.24 -5.78
N HIS A 23 2.07 -2.48 -4.75
CA HIS A 23 3.42 -1.93 -4.64
C HIS A 23 4.32 -2.79 -3.77
N LEU A 24 5.64 -2.66 -3.96
CA LEU A 24 6.68 -3.33 -3.15
C LEU A 24 7.53 -2.35 -2.35
N ASN A 25 7.28 -1.05 -2.50
CA ASN A 25 8.08 -0.02 -1.86
C ASN A 25 7.75 0.04 -0.37
N LYS A 26 8.78 0.19 0.47
CA LYS A 26 8.58 0.47 1.89
C LYS A 26 8.04 1.89 2.02
N VAL A 27 7.01 2.10 2.83
CA VAL A 27 6.53 3.45 3.17
C VAL A 27 7.49 4.05 4.21
N CYS A 28 8.34 4.98 3.77
CA CYS A 28 9.35 5.66 4.58
C CYS A 28 9.81 6.96 3.88
N PRO A 29 10.60 7.83 4.54
CA PRO A 29 11.03 9.10 3.93
C PRO A 29 11.78 8.94 2.60
N ALA A 30 12.45 7.80 2.38
CA ALA A 30 13.19 7.54 1.15
C ALA A 30 12.30 7.24 -0.08
N THR A 31 10.99 7.05 0.11
CA THR A 31 10.01 6.73 -0.95
C THR A 31 8.88 7.77 -0.99
N GLU A 32 9.09 8.94 -0.40
CA GLU A 32 8.12 10.03 -0.35
C GLU A 32 7.86 10.66 -1.72
N ASP A 33 8.78 10.49 -2.68
CA ASP A 33 8.57 10.82 -4.08
C ASP A 33 7.49 9.93 -4.73
N ILE A 34 7.33 8.69 -4.25
CA ILE A 34 6.29 7.75 -4.67
C ILE A 34 5.00 7.97 -3.86
N TYR A 35 5.13 8.08 -2.54
CA TYR A 35 4.03 8.24 -1.59
C TYR A 35 3.93 9.67 -1.09
N SER A 36 3.81 10.60 -2.02
CA SER A 36 3.70 12.04 -1.75
C SER A 36 2.28 12.46 -1.36
N ASP A 37 2.11 13.73 -0.96
CA ASP A 37 0.79 14.34 -0.77
C ASP A 37 -0.12 14.16 -1.99
N ALA A 38 0.46 14.21 -3.20
CA ALA A 38 -0.30 14.01 -4.43
C ALA A 38 -0.82 12.57 -4.59
N PHE A 39 -0.12 11.59 -4.04
CA PHE A 39 -0.57 10.19 -3.98
C PHE A 39 -1.72 10.01 -2.98
N PHE A 40 -1.61 10.62 -1.79
CA PHE A 40 -2.59 10.44 -0.72
C PHE A 40 -3.85 11.28 -0.86
N SER A 41 -3.74 12.50 -1.39
CA SER A 41 -4.86 13.45 -1.52
C SER A 41 -6.13 12.89 -2.19
N PRO A 42 -6.07 12.09 -3.27
CA PRO A 42 -7.27 11.55 -3.90
C PRO A 42 -7.85 10.31 -3.19
N LEU A 43 -7.17 9.74 -2.19
CA LEU A 43 -7.61 8.51 -1.54
C LEU A 43 -8.74 8.78 -0.55
N ASN A 44 -9.79 7.96 -0.59
CA ASN A 44 -10.88 8.07 0.38
C ASN A 44 -10.49 7.56 1.77
N LEU A 45 -9.63 6.56 1.83
CA LEU A 45 -9.18 5.93 3.07
C LEU A 45 -7.78 5.33 2.89
N VAL A 46 -6.97 5.41 3.95
CA VAL A 46 -5.72 4.68 4.08
C VAL A 46 -5.87 3.70 5.25
N VAL A 47 -5.56 2.42 5.03
CA VAL A 47 -5.55 1.39 6.07
C VAL A 47 -4.15 0.82 6.20
N THR A 48 -3.58 0.87 7.40
CA THR A 48 -2.22 0.37 7.67
C THR A 48 -2.26 -1.02 8.30
N ALA A 49 -1.33 -1.89 7.89
CA ALA A 49 -1.16 -3.24 8.44
C ALA A 49 0.32 -3.49 8.80
N LEU A 50 0.85 -2.62 9.65
CA LEU A 50 2.28 -2.55 9.97
C LEU A 50 2.62 -3.34 11.24
N ASP A 51 3.81 -3.93 11.29
CA ASP A 51 4.28 -4.73 12.44
C ASP A 51 5.19 -3.95 13.40
N ASN A 52 5.69 -2.78 13.00
CA ASN A 52 6.66 -1.98 13.77
C ASN A 52 6.14 -0.57 14.09
N VAL A 53 6.60 -0.01 15.20
CA VAL A 53 6.13 1.30 15.73
C VAL A 53 6.61 2.46 14.86
N GLU A 54 7.85 2.40 14.37
CA GLU A 54 8.43 3.46 13.53
C GLU A 54 7.64 3.67 12.23
N ALA A 55 7.23 2.58 11.56
CA ALA A 55 6.41 2.70 10.36
C ALA A 55 5.01 3.24 10.66
N ARG A 56 4.41 2.93 11.83
CA ARG A 56 3.14 3.53 12.23
C ARG A 56 3.27 5.05 12.40
N ARG A 57 4.30 5.50 13.12
CA ARG A 57 4.59 6.93 13.32
C ARG A 57 4.87 7.71 12.04
N TYR A 58 5.27 7.03 10.96
CA TYR A 58 5.53 7.68 9.68
C TYR A 58 4.25 7.84 8.85
N VAL A 59 3.26 6.98 9.05
CA VAL A 59 1.99 7.04 8.31
C VAL A 59 0.89 7.76 9.11
N ASP A 60 0.98 7.74 10.45
CA ASP A 60 0.17 8.57 11.37
C ASP A 60 0.53 10.06 11.26
#